data_AF-A0A9Q1BR34-F1
#
_entry.id   AF-A0A9Q1BR34-F1
#
_cell.length_a   1.000
_cell.length_b   1.000
_cell.length_c   1.000
_cell.angle_alpha   90.00
_cell.angle_beta   90.00
_cell.angle_gamma   90.00
#
_symmetry.space_group_name_H-M   'P 1'
#
loop_
_entity.id
_entity.type
_entity.pdbx_description
1 polymer ?
#
loop_
_entity_poly.entity_id
_entity_poly.type
_entity_poly.pdbx_seq_one_letter_code
_entity_poly.pdbx_strand_id
1 'polypeptide(L)'
;MFSRYSCRYRLKKAEVWLIRFGNWLRKGKHRLDKWLTVGELQHAEKGIVRYVQRRCYSIEFSDLASGKAISHISNIFKLEPFKDDGVILRVQGQLQEAPLTYLQYTL
;
A
#
# COMPACT_ATOMS: atom_id res chain seq x y z
N MET A 1 4.35 4.92 -15.90
CA MET A 1 5.31 4.09 -15.15
C MET A 1 4.77 2.69 -14.85
N PHE A 2 3.52 2.52 -14.41
CA PHE A 2 2.95 1.21 -14.04
C PHE A 2 2.51 0.30 -15.21
N SER A 3 2.10 0.83 -16.36
CA SER A 3 1.59 0.00 -17.48
C SER A 3 2.66 -0.78 -18.26
N ARG A 4 3.95 -0.58 -17.95
CA ARG A 4 5.07 -1.24 -18.66
C ARG A 4 5.56 -2.51 -17.96
N TYR A 5 5.02 -2.85 -16.79
CA TYR A 5 5.41 -4.04 -16.04
C TYR A 5 4.24 -5.03 -15.99
N SER A 6 4.25 -6.01 -16.90
CA SER A 6 3.29 -7.12 -16.92
C SER A 6 3.40 -8.04 -15.70
N CYS A 7 4.39 -7.81 -14.82
CA CYS A 7 4.66 -8.62 -13.64
C CYS A 7 4.93 -7.76 -12.41
N ARG A 8 4.09 -7.93 -11.38
CA ARG A 8 4.18 -7.29 -10.06
C ARG A 8 5.57 -7.42 -9.42
N TYR A 9 6.22 -8.57 -9.61
CA TYR A 9 7.55 -8.82 -9.04
C TYR A 9 8.64 -7.94 -9.65
N ARG A 10 8.61 -7.71 -10.97
CA ARG A 10 9.59 -6.85 -11.65
C ARG A 10 9.46 -5.40 -11.20
N LEU A 11 8.23 -4.92 -11.01
CA LEU A 11 7.96 -3.59 -10.49
C LEU A 11 8.49 -3.44 -9.05
N LYS A 12 8.21 -4.41 -8.17
CA LYS A 12 8.73 -4.39 -6.79
C LYS A 12 10.26 -4.32 -6.74
N LYS A 13 10.94 -5.12 -7.57
CA LYS A 13 12.41 -5.06 -7.66
C LYS A 13 12.92 -3.69 -8.09
N ALA A 14 12.31 -3.11 -9.13
CA ALA A 14 12.71 -1.79 -9.62
C ALA A 14 12.54 -0.72 -8.53
N GLU A 15 11.41 -0.73 -7.82
CA GLU A 15 11.13 0.20 -6.73
C GLU A 15 12.13 0.06 -5.57
N VAL A 16 12.50 -1.16 -5.16
CA VAL A 16 13.53 -1.34 -4.13
C VAL A 16 14.87 -0.74 -4.54
N TRP A 17 15.29 -0.93 -5.80
CA TRP A 17 16.54 -0.36 -6.29
C TRP A 17 16.50 1.17 -6.32
N LEU A 18 15.38 1.78 -6.67
CA LEU A 18 15.19 3.24 -6.59
C LEU A 18 15.28 3.73 -5.14
N ILE A 19 14.66 3.02 -4.20
CA ILE A 19 14.73 3.34 -2.76
C ILE A 19 16.17 3.24 -2.25
N ARG A 20 16.88 2.16 -2.57
CA ARG A 20 18.30 1.97 -2.22
C ARG A 20 19.17 3.08 -2.79
N PHE A 21 18.99 3.40 -4.06
CA PHE A 21 19.73 4.48 -4.70
C PHE A 21 19.46 5.84 -4.05
N GLY A 22 18.20 6.15 -3.75
CA GLY A 22 17.84 7.37 -3.01
C GLY A 22 18.44 7.42 -1.60
N ASN A 23 18.47 6.30 -0.90
CA ASN A 23 19.11 6.20 0.42
C ASN A 23 20.63 6.32 0.34
N TRP A 24 21.25 5.76 -0.70
CA TRP A 24 22.68 5.89 -0.98
C TRP A 24 23.08 7.35 -1.25
N LEU A 25 22.25 8.09 -2.01
CA LEU A 25 22.45 9.52 -2.21
C LEU A 25 22.33 10.33 -0.91
N ARG A 26 21.36 9.98 -0.04
CA ARG A 26 21.08 10.73 1.21
C ARG A 26 22.04 10.42 2.36
N LYS A 27 22.42 9.17 2.55
CA LYS A 27 23.19 8.69 3.73
C LYS A 27 24.68 8.51 3.47
N GLY A 28 25.14 8.83 2.26
CA GLY A 28 26.53 8.65 1.85
C GLY A 28 26.79 7.32 1.15
N LYS A 29 27.89 7.29 0.40
CA LYS A 29 28.22 6.25 -0.59
C LYS A 29 28.70 4.93 0.02
N HIS A 30 27.86 4.29 0.83
CA HIS A 30 28.13 2.96 1.37
C HIS A 30 27.91 1.87 0.31
N ARG A 31 28.50 0.70 0.53
CA ARG A 31 28.31 -0.46 -0.35
C ARG A 31 26.86 -0.93 -0.28
N LEU A 32 26.20 -1.02 -1.43
CA LEU A 32 24.86 -1.60 -1.53
C LEU A 32 24.95 -3.12 -1.58
N ASP A 33 24.09 -3.79 -0.82
CA ASP A 33 23.98 -5.24 -0.87
C ASP A 33 23.48 -5.72 -2.23
N LYS A 34 23.99 -6.85 -2.71
CA LYS A 34 23.57 -7.43 -3.99
C LYS A 34 22.17 -8.06 -3.91
N TRP A 35 21.83 -8.61 -2.75
CA TRP A 35 20.58 -9.35 -2.54
C TRP A 35 19.48 -8.45 -2.01
N LEU A 36 18.24 -8.72 -2.41
CA LEU A 36 17.05 -8.00 -1.95
C LEU A 36 16.41 -8.79 -0.83
N THR A 37 16.12 -8.13 0.28
CA THR A 37 15.41 -8.77 1.41
C THR A 37 13.91 -8.80 1.16
N VAL A 38 13.21 -9.74 1.81
CA VAL A 38 11.74 -9.81 1.78
C VAL A 38 11.12 -8.53 2.36
N GLY A 39 11.73 -7.98 3.42
CA GLY A 39 11.27 -6.74 4.05
C GLY A 39 11.32 -5.54 3.10
N GLU A 40 12.39 -5.41 2.29
CA GLU A 40 12.46 -4.35 1.28
C GLU A 40 11.41 -4.52 0.19
N LEU A 41 11.18 -5.75 -0.29
CA LEU A 41 10.14 -6.03 -1.28
C LEU A 41 8.74 -5.70 -0.75
N GLN A 42 8.46 -6.02 0.52
CA GLN A 42 7.20 -5.66 1.19
C GLN A 42 7.07 -4.14 1.38
N HIS A 43 8.15 -3.46 1.74
CA HIS A 43 8.16 -2.01 1.89
C HIS A 43 7.89 -1.30 0.55
N ALA A 44 8.58 -1.72 -0.51
CA ALA A 44 8.37 -1.22 -1.87
C ALA A 44 6.93 -1.48 -2.35
N GLU A 45 6.39 -2.67 -2.07
CA GLU A 45 4.99 -2.99 -2.37
C GLU A 45 4.01 -2.03 -1.70
N LYS A 46 4.17 -1.79 -0.40
CA LYS A 46 3.35 -0.83 0.35
C LYS A 46 3.49 0.59 -0.23
N GLY A 47 4.69 0.99 -0.64
CA GLY A 47 4.95 2.27 -1.30
C GLY A 47 4.20 2.42 -2.63
N ILE A 48 4.27 1.39 -3.49
CA ILE A 48 3.56 1.35 -4.77
C ILE A 48 2.04 1.45 -4.55
N VAL A 49 1.49 0.62 -3.65
CA VAL A 49 0.04 0.63 -3.34
C VAL A 49 -0.38 2.02 -2.87
N ARG A 50 0.37 2.60 -1.92
CA ARG A 50 0.09 3.94 -1.41
C ARG A 50 0.12 5.00 -2.52
N TYR A 51 1.10 4.94 -3.42
CA TYR A 51 1.22 5.88 -4.54
C TYR A 51 -0.01 5.80 -5.47
N VAL A 52 -0.40 4.58 -5.85
CA VAL A 52 -1.56 4.37 -6.73
C VAL A 52 -2.85 4.80 -6.04
N GLN A 53 -3.05 4.40 -4.79
CA GLN A 53 -4.24 4.78 -4.02
C GLN A 53 -4.36 6.30 -3.86
N ARG A 54 -3.27 7.02 -3.56
CA ARG A 54 -3.31 8.49 -3.48
C ARG A 54 -3.70 9.17 -4.80
N ARG A 55 -3.38 8.53 -5.92
CA ARG A 55 -3.69 9.06 -7.25
C ARG A 55 -5.13 8.74 -7.68
N CYS A 56 -5.64 7.58 -7.30
CA CYS A 56 -6.99 7.13 -7.65
C CYS A 56 -8.06 7.60 -6.66
N TYR A 57 -7.72 7.76 -5.38
CA TYR A 57 -8.62 8.09 -4.28
C TYR A 57 -8.17 9.37 -3.56
N SER A 58 -7.75 10.38 -4.31
CA SER A 58 -7.20 11.62 -3.76
C SER A 58 -8.18 12.37 -2.86
N ILE A 59 -9.48 12.34 -3.20
CA ILE A 59 -10.56 12.97 -2.43
C ILE A 59 -10.70 12.28 -1.08
N GLU A 60 -10.73 10.95 -1.07
CA GLU A 60 -10.86 10.13 0.12
C GLU A 60 -9.66 10.30 1.06
N PHE A 61 -8.46 10.41 0.50
CA PHE A 61 -7.26 10.76 1.29
C PHE A 61 -7.35 12.17 1.89
N SER A 62 -7.93 13.15 1.17
CA SER A 62 -8.12 14.51 1.66
C SER A 62 -9.16 14.57 2.78
N ASP A 63 -10.30 13.90 2.59
CA ASP A 63 -11.39 13.81 3.56
C ASP A 63 -10.89 13.17 4.86
N LEU A 64 -10.22 12.01 4.76
CA LEU A 64 -9.64 11.33 5.91
C LEU A 64 -8.52 12.12 6.58
N ALA A 65 -7.72 12.88 5.83
CA ALA A 65 -6.68 13.74 6.41
C ALA A 65 -7.29 14.90 7.23
N SER A 66 -8.47 15.40 6.82
CA SER A 66 -9.21 16.45 7.50
C SER A 66 -10.07 15.97 8.68
N GLY A 67 -10.05 14.66 8.98
CA GLY A 67 -10.90 14.06 10.01
C GLY A 67 -12.38 14.02 9.62
N LYS A 68 -12.70 14.25 8.35
CA LYS A 68 -14.06 14.18 7.83
C LYS A 68 -14.38 12.76 7.39
N ALA A 69 -15.67 12.40 7.48
CA ALA A 69 -16.18 11.20 6.84
C ALA A 69 -15.92 11.28 5.33
N ILE A 70 -15.59 10.13 4.73
CA ILE A 70 -15.37 10.03 3.29
C ILE A 70 -16.65 10.46 2.57
N SER A 71 -16.51 11.30 1.54
CA SER A 71 -17.66 11.74 0.76
C SER A 71 -18.47 10.57 0.21
N HIS A 72 -19.81 10.63 0.33
CA HIS A 72 -20.75 9.69 -0.27
C HIS A 72 -20.64 9.56 -1.80
N ILE A 73 -19.97 10.53 -2.44
CA ILE A 73 -19.70 10.56 -3.88
C ILE A 73 -18.54 9.59 -4.24
N SER A 74 -17.74 9.17 -3.25
CA SER A 74 -16.66 8.21 -3.47
C SER A 74 -17.20 6.84 -3.89
N ASN A 75 -16.61 6.27 -4.93
CA ASN A 75 -16.93 4.91 -5.41
C ASN A 75 -16.63 3.81 -4.38
N ILE A 76 -15.82 4.10 -3.36
CA ILE A 76 -15.48 3.14 -2.30
C ILE A 76 -16.21 3.43 -0.98
N PHE A 77 -17.04 4.48 -0.91
CA PHE A 77 -17.77 4.86 0.30
C PHE A 77 -18.55 3.68 0.93
N LYS A 78 -19.27 2.91 0.10
CA LYS A 78 -20.07 1.74 0.53
C LYS A 78 -19.25 0.60 1.12
N LEU A 79 -17.93 0.62 0.95
CA LEU A 79 -17.03 -0.39 1.47
C LEU A 79 -16.42 0.02 2.83
N GLU A 80 -16.87 1.14 3.40
CA GLU A 80 -16.39 1.68 4.67
C GLU A 80 -14.85 1.76 4.72
N PRO A 81 -14.24 2.60 3.86
CA PRO A 81 -12.79 2.69 3.81
C PRO A 81 -12.25 3.31 5.10
N PHE A 82 -11.19 2.72 5.64
CA PHE A 82 -10.46 3.25 6.76
C PHE A 82 -8.95 3.28 6.47
N LYS A 83 -8.24 4.13 7.19
CA LYS A 83 -6.79 4.23 7.07
C LYS A 83 -6.13 3.28 8.07
N ASP A 84 -5.36 2.34 7.57
CA ASP A 84 -4.54 1.45 8.39
C ASP A 84 -3.27 2.17 8.89
N ASP A 85 -2.68 1.71 10.00
CA ASP A 85 -1.53 2.28 10.75
C ASP A 85 -0.35 2.71 9.85
N GLY A 86 -0.28 2.18 8.63
CA GLY A 86 0.74 2.44 7.63
C GLY A 86 0.38 3.38 6.46
N VAL A 87 -0.67 4.21 6.53
CA VAL A 87 -1.01 5.21 5.47
C VAL A 87 -1.58 4.59 4.18
N ILE A 88 -2.12 3.38 4.26
CA ILE A 88 -2.79 2.68 3.16
C ILE A 88 -4.29 2.71 3.43
N LEU A 89 -5.09 2.98 2.39
CA LEU A 89 -6.54 2.84 2.44
C LEU A 89 -6.87 1.35 2.46
N ARG A 90 -7.53 0.91 3.52
CA ARG A 90 -8.12 -0.41 3.66
C ARG A 90 -9.62 -0.29 3.67
N VAL A 91 -10.26 -1.43 3.46
CA VAL A 91 -11.69 -1.57 3.29
C VAL A 91 -12.12 -2.66 4.25
N GLN A 92 -13.17 -2.41 5.03
CA GLN A 92 -13.73 -3.44 5.91
C GLN A 92 -14.49 -4.46 5.03
N GLY A 93 -14.28 -5.76 5.27
CA GLY A 93 -14.95 -6.79 4.48
C GLY A 93 -16.45 -6.81 4.78
N GLN A 94 -17.28 -6.97 3.74
CA GLN A 94 -18.74 -7.15 3.88
C GLN A 94 -19.15 -8.49 4.52
N LEU A 95 -18.19 -9.34 4.91
CA LEU A 95 -18.44 -10.66 5.49
C LEU A 95 -18.79 -10.63 6.99
N GLN A 96 -18.91 -9.46 7.62
CA GLN A 96 -19.39 -9.39 9.01
C GLN A 96 -20.90 -9.65 9.16
N GLU A 97 -21.69 -9.54 8.08
CA GLU A 97 -23.10 -9.96 8.09
C GLU A 97 -23.30 -11.44 7.74
N ALA A 98 -22.24 -12.16 7.40
CA ALA A 98 -22.29 -13.61 7.31
C ALA A 98 -22.00 -14.20 8.71
N PRO A 99 -22.82 -15.14 9.22
CA PRO A 99 -22.53 -15.85 10.46
C PRO A 99 -21.37 -16.83 10.22
N LEU A 100 -20.15 -16.31 10.11
CA LEU A 100 -18.94 -17.11 10.05
C LEU A 100 -18.38 -17.18 11.47
N THR A 101 -18.78 -18.25 12.17
CA THR A 101 -18.14 -18.72 13.40
C THR A 101 -16.63 -18.84 13.14
N TYR A 102 -15.86 -17.89 13.64
CA TYR A 102 -14.40 -17.90 13.57
C TYR A 102 -13.87 -18.91 14.59
N LEU A 103 -13.98 -20.19 14.26
CA LEU A 103 -13.30 -21.25 14.99
C LEU A 103 -12.42 -22.05 14.02
N GLN A 104 -11.15 -22.11 14.40
CA GLN A 104 -10.13 -23.07 13.99
C GLN A 104 -9.53 -22.90 12.60
N TYR A 105 -8.39 -22.19 12.54
CA TYR A 105 -7.16 -22.71 11.91
C TYR A 105 -5.93 -22.16 12.64
N THR A 106 -5.65 -22.77 13.79
CA THR A 106 -4.27 -22.92 14.28
C THR A 106 -3.78 -24.26 13.74
N LEU A 107 -2.86 -24.24 12.78
CA LEU A 107 -1.80 -25.24 12.59
C LEU A 107 -0.61 -24.53 11.93
#